data_AF-A0A5K0Y8G7-F1
#
_entry.id   AF-A0A5K0Y8G7-F1
#
_cell.length_a   1.000
_cell.length_b   1.000
_cell.length_c   1.000
_cell.angle_alpha   90.00
_cell.angle_beta   90.00
_cell.angle_gamma   90.00
#
_symmetry.space_group_name_H-M   'P 1'
#
loop_
_entity.id
_entity.type
_entity.pdbx_description
1 polymer ?
#
loop_
_entity_poly.entity_id
_entity_poly.type
_entity_poly.pdbx_seq_one_letter_code
_entity_poly.pdbx_strand_id
1 'polypeptide(L)'
;GWSVIMAASSSSTVNTDQSEIGAYRTENVPVQVTTIRLTKENYLPWSAAMTMGIAGRGWIAYINGRKPEPAETSGLWDTWFLEDNQVKTWIVNSVSVDIQPLILRKKTARDMWVVLEQMYGQNKTAIRTYQLMKTVYGIHQGCLSVADYYGALKAKWEDLDYYSDINWHCPQDQALYVAKEWENRVFLFLAGLNDEFE
;
A
#
# COMPACT_ATOMS: atom_id res chain seq x y z
N GLY A 1 -33.28 -57.42 -61.62
CA GLY A 1 -32.95 -58.00 -60.30
C GLY A 1 -31.46 -57.83 -60.12
N TRP A 2 -30.91 -57.48 -58.96
CA TRP A 2 -31.16 -58.08 -57.66
C TRP A 2 -31.07 -57.04 -56.53
N SER A 3 -31.84 -57.27 -55.47
CA SER A 3 -31.93 -56.47 -54.24
C SER A 3 -30.66 -56.51 -53.41
N VAL A 4 -30.35 -55.39 -52.74
CA VAL A 4 -29.31 -55.26 -51.71
C VAL A 4 -29.91 -55.62 -50.34
N ILE A 5 -29.26 -56.51 -49.61
CA ILE A 5 -29.52 -56.82 -48.19
C ILE A 5 -28.35 -56.27 -47.35
N MET A 6 -28.71 -55.61 -46.26
CA MET A 6 -27.83 -55.04 -45.23
C MET A 6 -27.04 -56.10 -44.45
N ALA A 7 -25.79 -55.79 -44.10
CA ALA A 7 -25.06 -56.45 -43.02
C ALA A 7 -24.46 -55.39 -42.08
N ALA A 8 -24.66 -55.61 -40.79
CA ALA A 8 -24.43 -54.66 -39.71
C ALA A 8 -22.97 -54.60 -39.23
N SER A 9 -22.67 -53.45 -38.62
CA SER A 9 -21.42 -52.99 -38.01
C SER A 9 -20.80 -53.95 -36.99
N SER A 10 -19.46 -54.03 -37.02
CA SER A 10 -18.66 -54.12 -35.80
C SER A 10 -17.36 -53.33 -36.01
N SER A 11 -17.18 -52.24 -35.25
CA SER A 11 -15.90 -51.57 -35.11
C SER A 11 -15.67 -51.31 -33.62
N SER A 12 -14.63 -51.94 -33.10
CA SER A 12 -14.14 -51.87 -31.73
C SER A 12 -13.75 -50.45 -31.34
N THR A 13 -14.36 -49.92 -30.28
CA THR A 13 -13.94 -48.68 -29.62
C THR A 13 -12.71 -48.95 -28.75
N VAL A 14 -11.56 -48.43 -29.15
CA VAL A 14 -10.40 -48.30 -28.26
C VAL A 14 -10.64 -47.05 -27.41
N ASN A 15 -10.97 -47.26 -26.13
CA ASN A 15 -10.94 -46.19 -25.13
C ASN A 15 -9.48 -45.76 -24.95
N THR A 16 -9.19 -44.51 -25.30
CA THR A 16 -7.96 -43.84 -24.87
C THR A 16 -8.39 -42.86 -23.79
N ASP A 17 -8.11 -43.21 -22.52
CA ASP A 17 -8.25 -42.31 -21.39
C ASP A 17 -7.40 -41.06 -21.66
N GLN A 18 -8.06 -39.96 -22.04
CA GLN A 18 -7.45 -38.64 -22.01
C GLN A 18 -7.35 -38.23 -20.54
N SER A 19 -6.19 -38.47 -19.94
CA SER A 19 -5.79 -37.80 -18.72
C SER A 19 -5.83 -36.29 -18.98
N GLU A 20 -6.75 -35.60 -18.30
CA GLU A 20 -6.82 -34.15 -18.23
C GLU A 20 -5.46 -33.59 -17.82
N ILE A 21 -4.69 -33.10 -18.79
CA ILE A 21 -3.54 -32.25 -18.53
C ILE A 21 -4.14 -30.94 -18.00
N GLY A 22 -4.15 -30.81 -16.68
CA GLY A 22 -4.56 -29.60 -15.99
C GLY A 22 -3.87 -28.39 -16.62
N ALA A 23 -4.67 -27.53 -17.24
CA ALA A 23 -4.21 -26.25 -17.74
C ALA A 23 -3.71 -25.44 -16.54
N TYR A 24 -2.39 -25.40 -16.33
CA TYR A 24 -1.77 -24.41 -15.48
C TYR A 24 -2.14 -23.05 -16.07
N ARG A 25 -3.17 -22.41 -15.51
CA ARG A 25 -3.40 -20.98 -15.75
C ARG A 25 -2.16 -20.27 -15.21
N THR A 26 -1.25 -19.90 -16.08
CA THR A 26 -0.41 -18.73 -15.85
C THR A 26 -1.36 -17.52 -15.87
N GLU A 27 -2.08 -17.32 -14.77
CA GLU A 27 -2.66 -16.02 -14.51
C GLU A 27 -1.50 -15.05 -14.53
N ASN A 28 -1.49 -14.13 -15.50
CA ASN A 28 -0.47 -13.08 -15.59
C ASN A 28 -0.63 -12.19 -14.36
N VAL A 29 -0.01 -12.58 -13.26
CA VAL A 29 0.04 -11.79 -12.04
C VAL A 29 0.91 -10.57 -12.36
N PRO A 30 0.33 -9.36 -12.40
CA PRO A 30 1.06 -8.13 -12.63
C PRO A 30 2.25 -8.01 -11.67
N VAL A 31 3.38 -7.62 -12.24
CA VAL A 31 4.66 -7.47 -11.56
C VAL A 31 4.64 -6.33 -10.52
N GLN A 32 3.66 -5.43 -10.62
CA GLN A 32 3.43 -4.31 -9.71
C GLN A 32 1.96 -4.24 -9.29
N VAL A 33 1.73 -3.83 -8.05
CA VAL A 33 0.37 -3.64 -7.47
C VAL A 33 0.10 -2.19 -7.07
N THR A 34 1.09 -1.31 -7.22
CA THR A 34 0.99 0.13 -6.99
C THR A 34 1.98 0.85 -7.90
N THR A 35 1.62 2.07 -8.33
CA THR A 35 2.53 2.99 -9.03
C THR A 35 3.34 3.86 -8.06
N ILE A 36 2.95 3.91 -6.78
CA ILE A 36 3.66 4.67 -5.76
C ILE A 36 4.94 3.94 -5.39
N ARG A 37 6.07 4.62 -5.54
CA ARG A 37 7.40 4.15 -5.14
C ARG A 37 7.69 4.58 -3.70
N LEU A 38 7.98 3.64 -2.80
CA LEU A 38 8.44 3.97 -1.45
C LEU A 38 9.77 4.70 -1.51
N THR A 39 9.83 5.82 -0.81
CA THR A 39 11.01 6.59 -0.45
C THR A 39 11.06 6.71 1.07
N LYS A 40 12.08 7.39 1.61
CA LYS A 40 12.24 7.60 3.05
C LYS A 40 11.16 8.52 3.67
N GLU A 41 10.28 9.09 2.85
CA GLU A 41 9.39 10.21 3.19
C GLU A 41 7.89 9.92 2.96
N ASN A 42 7.54 8.89 2.18
CA ASN A 42 6.17 8.66 1.72
C ASN A 42 5.61 7.31 2.14
N TYR A 43 6.07 6.76 3.27
CA TYR A 43 5.64 5.44 3.76
C TYR A 43 4.12 5.31 3.90
N LEU A 44 3.44 6.34 4.40
CA LEU A 44 2.00 6.27 4.64
C LEU A 44 1.18 6.13 3.34
N PRO A 45 1.29 7.04 2.34
CA PRO A 45 0.58 6.85 1.08
C PRO A 45 1.05 5.59 0.33
N TRP A 46 2.34 5.22 0.42
CA TRP A 46 2.83 3.97 -0.16
C TRP A 46 2.21 2.73 0.51
N SER A 47 2.19 2.66 1.84
CA SER A 47 1.71 1.50 2.58
C SER A 47 0.20 1.33 2.41
N ALA A 48 -0.56 2.41 2.34
CA ALA A 48 -1.98 2.38 1.98
C ALA A 48 -2.20 1.80 0.57
N ALA A 49 -1.51 2.33 -0.45
CA ALA A 49 -1.65 1.87 -1.83
C ALA A 49 -1.19 0.42 -2.02
N MET A 50 -0.07 0.03 -1.39
CA MET A 50 0.44 -1.33 -1.41
C MET A 50 -0.53 -2.30 -0.71
N THR A 51 -1.08 -1.91 0.45
CA THR A 51 -2.09 -2.69 1.16
C THR A 51 -3.31 -2.93 0.30
N MET A 52 -3.83 -1.90 -0.38
CA MET A 52 -4.96 -2.04 -1.31
C MET A 52 -4.63 -3.00 -2.46
N GLY A 53 -3.45 -2.86 -3.07
CA GLY A 53 -3.01 -3.69 -4.19
C GLY A 53 -2.85 -5.17 -3.83
N ILE A 54 -2.32 -5.47 -2.64
CA ILE A 54 -2.18 -6.84 -2.12
C ILE A 54 -3.55 -7.40 -1.70
N ALA A 55 -4.38 -6.60 -1.03
CA ALA A 55 -5.70 -7.01 -0.58
C ALA A 55 -6.65 -7.31 -1.74
N GLY A 56 -6.61 -6.52 -2.82
CA GLY A 56 -7.38 -6.76 -4.04
C GLY A 56 -7.06 -8.11 -4.72
N ARG A 57 -5.97 -8.78 -4.32
CA ARG A 57 -5.56 -10.10 -4.81
C ARG A 57 -5.75 -11.22 -3.79
N GLY A 58 -6.33 -10.91 -2.62
CA GLY A 58 -6.60 -11.90 -1.57
C GLY A 58 -5.39 -12.29 -0.71
N TRP A 59 -4.23 -11.65 -0.87
CA TRP A 59 -2.98 -12.06 -0.20
C TRP A 59 -2.59 -11.17 0.98
N ILE A 60 -3.53 -10.39 1.50
CA ILE A 60 -3.31 -9.50 2.66
C ILE A 60 -2.79 -10.25 3.89
N ALA A 61 -3.11 -11.54 4.03
CA ALA A 61 -2.70 -12.39 5.14
C ALA A 61 -1.17 -12.56 5.27
N TYR A 62 -0.42 -12.38 4.18
CA TYR A 62 1.04 -12.50 4.16
C TYR A 62 1.75 -11.30 4.79
N ILE A 63 1.21 -10.09 4.65
CA ILE A 63 1.86 -8.88 5.22
C ILE A 63 1.38 -8.54 6.62
N ASN A 64 0.20 -9.02 7.05
CA ASN A 64 -0.28 -8.83 8.44
C ASN A 64 0.02 -10.02 9.36
N GLY A 65 0.64 -11.09 8.84
CA GLY A 65 1.07 -12.24 9.63
C GLY A 65 -0.03 -13.24 9.96
N ARG A 66 -1.25 -13.09 9.41
CA ARG A 66 -2.33 -14.08 9.60
C ARG A 66 -2.05 -15.41 8.90
N LYS A 67 -1.15 -15.44 7.92
CA LYS A 67 -0.71 -16.66 7.21
C LYS A 67 0.78 -16.92 7.48
N PRO A 68 1.14 -17.47 8.65
CA PRO A 68 2.53 -17.75 9.00
C PRO A 68 3.11 -18.85 8.12
N GLU A 69 4.44 -18.91 8.07
CA GLU A 69 5.16 -19.96 7.36
C GLU A 69 4.80 -21.34 7.92
N PRO A 70 4.29 -22.26 7.08
CA PRO A 70 3.99 -23.63 7.49
C PRO A 70 5.29 -24.44 7.60
N ALA A 71 5.21 -25.63 8.21
CA ALA A 71 6.34 -26.56 8.19
C ALA A 71 6.68 -26.98 6.75
N GLU A 72 7.97 -27.04 6.42
CA GLU A 72 8.48 -27.47 5.10
C GLU A 72 8.00 -28.88 4.71
N THR A 73 7.70 -29.72 5.69
CA THR A 73 7.17 -31.08 5.48
C THR A 73 5.67 -31.11 5.17
N SER A 74 4.97 -29.97 5.24
CA SER A 74 3.55 -29.89 4.94
C SER A 74 3.31 -29.75 3.44
N GLY A 75 2.27 -30.40 2.92
CA GLY A 75 1.83 -30.20 1.52
C GLY A 75 1.30 -28.79 1.21
N LEU A 76 1.28 -27.89 2.19
CA LEU A 76 0.89 -26.49 2.04
C LEU A 76 2.09 -25.56 1.82
N TRP A 77 3.32 -26.05 2.03
CA TRP A 77 4.52 -25.21 1.99
C TRP A 77 4.80 -24.66 0.60
N ASP A 78 4.71 -25.47 -0.46
CA ASP A 78 5.00 -25.03 -1.83
C ASP A 78 4.07 -23.89 -2.27
N THR A 79 2.77 -24.01 -2.00
CA THR A 79 1.77 -22.97 -2.30
C THR A 79 2.03 -21.71 -1.48
N TRP A 80 2.32 -21.86 -0.17
CA TRP A 80 2.64 -20.73 0.69
C TRP A 80 3.91 -20.01 0.21
N PHE A 81 4.95 -20.76 -0.12
CA PHE A 81 6.24 -20.24 -0.58
C PHE A 81 6.08 -19.47 -1.90
N LEU A 82 5.30 -19.98 -2.84
CA LEU A 82 5.01 -19.31 -4.10
C LEU A 82 4.30 -17.96 -3.86
N GLU A 83 3.22 -17.98 -3.09
CA GLU A 83 2.42 -16.78 -2.79
C GLU A 83 3.23 -15.74 -1.99
N ASP A 84 4.00 -16.15 -0.98
CA ASP A 84 4.87 -15.25 -0.20
C ASP A 84 5.94 -14.60 -1.10
N ASN A 85 6.59 -15.36 -1.99
CA ASN A 85 7.57 -14.80 -2.92
C ASN A 85 6.95 -13.84 -3.94
N GLN A 86 5.70 -14.04 -4.33
CA GLN A 86 5.00 -13.10 -5.19
C GLN A 86 4.73 -11.77 -4.46
N VAL A 87 4.33 -11.83 -3.18
CA VAL A 87 4.19 -10.63 -2.34
C VAL A 87 5.53 -9.93 -2.14
N LYS A 88 6.61 -10.68 -1.86
CA LYS A 88 7.98 -10.14 -1.77
C LYS A 88 8.39 -9.41 -3.04
N THR A 89 8.08 -9.98 -4.21
CA THR A 89 8.35 -9.38 -5.52
C THR A 89 7.66 -8.02 -5.66
N TRP A 90 6.39 -7.92 -5.28
CA TRP A 90 5.68 -6.64 -5.31
C TRP A 90 6.28 -5.61 -4.36
N ILE A 91 6.63 -6.02 -3.14
CA ILE A 91 7.29 -5.13 -2.17
C ILE A 91 8.60 -4.60 -2.76
N VAL A 92 9.50 -5.48 -3.20
CA VAL A 92 10.82 -5.10 -3.77
C VAL A 92 10.67 -4.17 -4.98
N ASN A 93 9.72 -4.46 -5.88
CA ASN A 93 9.49 -3.65 -7.08
C ASN A 93 8.87 -2.28 -6.79
N SER A 94 8.26 -2.12 -5.62
CA SER A 94 7.61 -0.88 -5.21
C SER A 94 8.47 0.03 -4.33
N VAL A 95 9.68 -0.38 -3.93
CA VAL A 95 10.58 0.43 -3.11
C VAL A 95 11.72 1.02 -3.94
N SER A 96 12.28 2.15 -3.50
CA SER A 96 13.44 2.76 -4.14
C SER A 96 14.69 1.89 -3.99
N VAL A 97 15.63 2.03 -4.92
CA VAL A 97 16.83 1.17 -5.01
C VAL A 97 17.69 1.24 -3.75
N ASP A 98 17.73 2.39 -3.07
CA ASP A 98 18.45 2.58 -1.82
C ASP A 98 17.79 1.88 -0.60
N ILE A 99 16.51 1.50 -0.71
CA ILE A 99 15.77 0.80 0.35
C ILE A 99 15.82 -0.72 0.15
N GLN A 100 15.91 -1.21 -1.09
CA GLN A 100 15.90 -2.65 -1.41
C GLN A 100 16.89 -3.50 -0.57
N PRO A 101 18.15 -3.07 -0.33
CA PRO A 101 19.10 -3.86 0.45
C PRO A 101 18.64 -4.19 1.88
N LEU A 102 17.74 -3.37 2.46
CA LEU A 102 17.21 -3.55 3.81
C LEU A 102 16.24 -4.73 3.91
N ILE A 103 15.56 -5.05 2.80
CA ILE A 103 14.47 -6.04 2.76
C ILE A 103 14.83 -7.31 2.01
N LEU A 104 15.77 -7.27 1.04
CA LEU A 104 16.07 -8.42 0.17
C LEU A 104 16.50 -9.69 0.91
N ARG A 105 17.12 -9.56 2.09
CA ARG A 105 17.60 -10.69 2.90
C ARG A 105 16.56 -11.23 3.89
N LYS A 106 15.33 -10.70 3.87
CA LYS A 106 14.28 -11.11 4.78
C LYS A 106 13.62 -12.39 4.29
N LYS A 107 13.30 -13.28 5.24
CA LYS A 107 12.80 -14.62 4.94
C LYS A 107 11.42 -14.54 4.28
N THR A 108 10.51 -13.80 4.91
CA THR A 108 9.09 -13.70 4.53
C THR A 108 8.70 -12.30 4.06
N ALA A 109 7.57 -12.19 3.35
CA ALA A 109 6.97 -10.90 3.02
C ALA A 109 6.62 -10.10 4.29
N ARG A 110 6.17 -10.79 5.35
CA ARG A 110 5.90 -10.17 6.65
C ARG A 110 7.15 -9.50 7.23
N ASP A 111 8.28 -10.17 7.19
CA ASP A 111 9.55 -9.63 7.71
C ASP A 111 9.98 -8.39 6.92
N MET A 112 9.80 -8.39 5.60
CA MET A 112 10.03 -7.20 4.78
C MET A 112 9.11 -6.06 5.20
N TRP A 113 7.81 -6.33 5.35
CA TRP A 113 6.81 -5.34 5.75
C TRP A 113 7.16 -4.70 7.09
N VAL A 114 7.46 -5.52 8.11
CA VAL A 114 7.82 -5.05 9.46
C VAL A 114 9.06 -4.17 9.43
N VAL A 115 10.07 -4.51 8.64
CA VAL A 115 11.29 -3.68 8.52
C VAL A 115 10.97 -2.32 7.91
N LEU A 116 10.17 -2.28 6.85
CA LEU A 116 9.76 -1.02 6.23
C LEU A 116 8.89 -0.19 7.19
N GLU A 117 7.98 -0.84 7.89
CA GLU A 117 7.13 -0.23 8.92
C GLU A 117 7.94 0.34 10.08
N GLN A 118 8.94 -0.38 10.59
CA GLN A 118 9.78 0.11 11.67
C GLN A 118 10.69 1.26 11.23
N MET A 119 11.26 1.17 10.02
CA MET A 119 12.22 2.16 9.53
C MET A 119 11.56 3.45 9.01
N TYR A 120 10.35 3.32 8.46
CA TYR A 120 9.68 4.42 7.76
C TYR A 120 8.23 4.67 8.21
N GLY A 121 7.61 3.73 8.93
CA GLY A 121 6.24 3.83 9.44
C GLY A 121 6.11 4.24 10.92
N GLN A 122 7.05 3.84 11.77
CA GLN A 122 7.07 4.24 13.18
C GLN A 122 8.03 5.41 13.42
N ASN A 123 7.54 6.46 14.08
CA ASN A 123 8.34 7.53 14.67
C ASN A 123 9.21 8.38 13.73
N LYS A 124 8.68 8.73 12.55
CA LYS A 124 9.06 9.99 11.89
C LYS A 124 8.03 11.10 12.05
N THR A 125 7.11 10.96 13.00
CA THR A 125 6.16 12.01 13.39
C THR A 125 6.90 13.30 13.75
N ALA A 126 7.81 13.30 14.73
CA ALA A 126 8.45 14.57 15.15
C ALA A 126 9.27 15.26 14.03
N ILE A 127 10.07 14.51 13.25
CA ILE A 127 10.87 15.10 12.16
C ILE A 127 9.97 15.53 10.99
N ARG A 128 8.95 14.74 10.64
CA ARG A 128 8.03 15.08 9.55
C ARG A 128 7.10 16.22 9.94
N THR A 129 6.55 16.18 11.16
CA THR A 129 5.83 17.28 11.79
C THR A 129 6.71 18.52 11.83
N TYR A 130 7.99 18.43 12.19
CA TYR A 130 8.93 19.56 12.12
C TYR A 130 9.13 20.08 10.69
N GLN A 131 9.33 19.21 9.70
CA GLN A 131 9.48 19.62 8.29
C GLN A 131 8.19 20.27 7.75
N LEU A 132 7.04 19.71 8.08
CA LEU A 132 5.73 20.25 7.72
C LEU A 132 5.48 21.58 8.41
N MET A 133 5.74 21.68 9.71
CA MET A 133 5.70 22.94 10.47
C MET A 133 6.60 23.99 9.82
N LYS A 134 7.88 23.65 9.55
CA LYS A 134 8.81 24.55 8.86
C LYS A 134 8.27 25.01 7.51
N THR A 135 7.59 24.13 6.78
CA THR A 135 6.95 24.48 5.50
C THR A 135 5.78 25.43 5.73
N VAL A 136 4.88 25.13 6.69
CA VAL A 136 3.74 25.98 7.07
C VAL A 136 4.21 27.38 7.46
N TYR A 137 5.22 27.49 8.31
CA TYR A 137 5.79 28.78 8.73
C TYR A 137 6.49 29.56 7.60
N GLY A 138 6.80 28.92 6.47
CA GLY A 138 7.44 29.55 5.33
C GLY A 138 6.50 29.85 4.17
N ILE A 139 5.22 29.47 4.24
CA ILE A 139 4.23 29.80 3.21
C ILE A 139 3.73 31.22 3.46
N HIS A 140 3.89 32.09 2.46
CA HIS A 140 3.33 33.43 2.41
C HIS A 140 2.47 33.56 1.15
N GLN A 141 1.53 34.51 1.14
CA GLN A 141 0.63 34.75 0.03
C GLN A 141 1.41 35.05 -1.26
N GLY A 142 2.32 36.02 -1.23
CA GLY A 142 3.15 36.37 -2.40
C GLY A 142 2.27 36.74 -3.60
N CYS A 143 2.45 36.05 -4.72
CA CYS A 143 1.67 36.27 -5.95
C CYS A 143 0.36 35.47 -6.01
N LEU A 144 0.03 34.66 -5.01
CA LEU A 144 -1.19 33.87 -4.97
C LEU A 144 -2.41 34.74 -4.60
N SER A 145 -3.58 34.32 -5.07
CA SER A 145 -4.82 34.85 -4.51
C SER A 145 -4.96 34.42 -3.04
N VAL A 146 -5.71 35.18 -2.24
CA VAL A 146 -5.97 34.82 -0.83
C VAL A 146 -6.59 33.41 -0.72
N ALA A 147 -7.44 33.04 -1.67
CA ALA A 147 -8.08 31.72 -1.71
C ALA A 147 -7.08 30.59 -2.01
N ASP A 148 -6.17 30.79 -2.97
CA ASP A 148 -5.15 29.79 -3.32
C ASP A 148 -4.11 29.64 -2.20
N TYR A 149 -3.74 30.75 -1.57
CA TYR A 149 -2.87 30.76 -0.39
C TYR A 149 -3.50 29.98 0.78
N TYR A 150 -4.77 30.25 1.10
CA TYR A 150 -5.51 29.49 2.11
C TYR A 150 -5.58 28.00 1.75
N GLY A 151 -5.84 27.67 0.48
CA GLY A 151 -5.87 26.29 0.00
C GLY A 151 -4.54 25.57 0.21
N ALA A 152 -3.43 26.23 -0.08
CA ALA A 152 -2.08 25.68 0.13
C ALA A 152 -1.78 25.44 1.63
N LEU A 153 -2.13 26.38 2.50
CA LEU A 153 -2.01 26.22 3.95
C LEU A 153 -2.89 25.08 4.48
N LYS A 154 -4.17 25.05 4.07
CA LYS A 154 -5.13 24.02 4.47
C LYS A 154 -4.64 22.61 4.14
N ALA A 155 -4.11 22.41 2.93
CA ALA A 155 -3.53 21.12 2.55
C ALA A 155 -2.36 20.71 3.47
N LYS A 156 -1.53 21.66 3.92
CA LYS A 156 -0.43 21.37 4.87
C LYS A 156 -0.90 21.15 6.29
N TRP A 157 -1.96 21.80 6.72
CA TRP A 157 -2.58 21.50 8.01
C TRP A 157 -3.24 20.12 8.02
N GLU A 158 -3.90 19.71 6.93
CA GLU A 158 -4.43 18.35 6.79
C GLU A 158 -3.31 17.31 6.81
N ASP A 159 -2.18 17.58 6.15
CA ASP A 159 -0.97 16.74 6.28
C ASP A 159 -0.54 16.64 7.75
N LEU A 160 -0.44 17.76 8.47
CA LEU A 160 -0.03 17.79 9.90
C LEU A 160 -1.00 17.04 10.81
N ASP A 161 -2.31 17.21 10.61
CA ASP A 161 -3.36 16.53 11.39
C ASP A 161 -3.25 15.01 11.23
N TYR A 162 -2.97 14.55 10.01
CA TYR A 162 -2.77 13.13 9.73
C TYR A 162 -1.57 12.53 10.47
N TYR A 163 -0.45 13.28 10.60
CA TYR A 163 0.69 12.81 11.39
C TYR A 163 0.47 12.99 12.90
N SER A 164 -0.42 13.87 13.33
CA SER A 164 -0.63 14.21 14.74
C SER A 164 -1.80 13.46 15.38
N ASP A 165 -2.16 12.27 14.86
CA ASP A 165 -3.27 11.44 15.35
C ASP A 165 -3.01 10.96 16.78
N ILE A 166 -3.31 11.83 17.74
CA ILE A 166 -3.20 11.61 19.18
C ILE A 166 -4.49 10.92 19.61
N ASN A 167 -4.36 9.78 20.28
CA ASN A 167 -5.51 9.11 20.89
C ASN A 167 -5.93 9.88 22.17
N TRP A 168 -6.99 10.68 22.05
CA TRP A 168 -7.53 11.48 23.16
C TRP A 168 -8.38 10.62 24.10
N HIS A 169 -8.05 10.66 25.39
CA HIS A 169 -8.82 9.93 26.42
C HIS A 169 -9.99 10.77 26.98
N CYS A 170 -9.98 12.08 26.75
CA CYS A 170 -10.97 13.05 27.23
C CYS A 170 -11.47 13.90 26.06
N PRO A 171 -12.78 13.83 25.71
CA PRO A 171 -13.34 14.62 24.61
C PRO A 171 -13.28 16.13 24.83
N GLN A 172 -13.38 16.60 26.07
CA GLN A 172 -13.29 18.02 26.40
C GLN A 172 -11.89 18.57 26.15
N ASP A 173 -10.84 17.85 26.54
CA ASP A 173 -9.45 18.27 26.31
C ASP A 173 -9.12 18.27 24.81
N GLN A 174 -9.65 17.29 24.07
CA GLN A 174 -9.55 17.26 22.61
C GLN A 174 -10.18 18.51 21.99
N ALA A 175 -11.40 18.88 22.40
CA ALA A 175 -12.08 20.06 21.87
C ALA A 175 -11.32 21.36 22.18
N LEU A 176 -10.76 21.49 23.39
CA LEU A 176 -9.93 22.63 23.78
C LEU A 176 -8.64 22.71 22.96
N TYR A 177 -7.98 21.57 22.74
CA TYR A 177 -6.79 21.50 21.90
C TYR A 177 -7.08 21.91 20.45
N VAL A 178 -8.14 21.36 19.85
CA VAL A 178 -8.55 21.69 18.48
C VAL A 178 -8.88 23.18 18.35
N ALA A 179 -9.57 23.77 19.34
CA ALA A 179 -9.88 25.20 19.33
C ALA A 179 -8.60 26.06 19.35
N LYS A 180 -7.64 25.72 20.22
CA LYS A 180 -6.35 26.42 20.31
C LYS A 180 -5.52 26.27 19.04
N GLU A 181 -5.52 25.09 18.45
CA GLU A 181 -4.80 24.82 17.21
C GLU A 181 -5.42 25.59 16.04
N TRP A 182 -6.74 25.70 15.99
CA TRP A 182 -7.42 26.52 15.00
C TRP A 182 -7.08 28.01 15.14
N GLU A 183 -7.01 28.51 16.36
CA GLU A 183 -6.57 29.88 16.63
C GLU A 183 -5.15 30.14 16.12
N ASN A 184 -4.21 29.21 16.38
CA ASN A 184 -2.86 29.28 15.85
C ASN A 184 -2.82 29.30 14.31
N ARG A 185 -3.67 28.49 13.65
CA ARG A 185 -3.80 28.46 12.18
C ARG A 185 -4.30 29.78 11.63
N VAL A 186 -5.24 30.43 12.31
CA VAL A 186 -5.72 31.77 11.94
C VAL A 186 -4.58 32.78 12.05
N PHE A 187 -3.81 32.78 13.14
CA PHE A 187 -2.66 33.69 13.27
C PHE A 187 -1.61 33.47 12.17
N LEU A 188 -1.31 32.21 11.85
CA LEU A 188 -0.37 31.89 10.78
C LEU A 188 -0.86 32.33 9.40
N PHE A 189 -2.15 32.13 9.13
CA PHE A 189 -2.76 32.60 7.89
C PHE A 189 -2.62 34.12 7.77
N LEU A 190 -3.00 34.87 8.81
CA LEU A 190 -2.93 36.32 8.81
C LEU A 190 -1.49 36.84 8.69
N ALA A 191 -0.54 36.25 9.42
CA ALA A 191 0.87 36.65 9.40
C ALA A 191 1.58 36.40 8.06
N GLY A 192 1.00 35.60 7.17
CA GLY A 192 1.55 35.35 5.84
C GLY A 192 0.81 36.08 4.71
N LEU A 193 -0.21 36.90 5.02
CA LEU A 193 -0.85 37.77 4.02
C LEU A 193 0.13 38.87 3.58
N ASN A 194 -0.09 39.41 2.39
CA ASN A 194 0.67 40.57 1.93
C ASN A 194 0.26 41.84 2.69
N ASP A 195 1.17 42.81 2.81
CA ASP A 195 0.98 44.10 3.50
C ASP A 195 -0.29 44.87 3.07
N GLU A 196 -0.82 44.61 1.87
CA GLU A 196 -2.08 45.21 1.38
C GLU A 196 -3.32 44.77 2.18
N PHE A 197 -3.19 43.74 3.01
CA PHE A 197 -4.26 43.15 3.83
C PHE A 197 -3.98 43.23 5.35
N GLU A 198 -2.85 43.82 5.78
CA GLU A 198 -2.57 44.18 7.18
C GLU A 198 -3.26 45.49 7.60
#